data_AF-A0A7Z7BUG6-F1
#
_entry.id   AF-A0A7Z7BUG6-F1
#
_cell.length_a   1.000
_cell.length_b   1.000
_cell.length_c   1.000
_cell.angle_alpha   90.00
_cell.angle_beta   90.00
_cell.angle_gamma   90.00
#
_symmetry.space_group_name_H-M   'P 1'
#
loop_
_entity.id
_entity.type
_entity.pdbx_description
1 polymer ?
#
loop_
_entity_poly.entity_id
_entity_poly.type
_entity_poly.pdbx_seq_one_letter_code
_entity_poly.pdbx_strand_id
1 'polypeptide(L)' 'MPLLEDLTVYEDGDRYDVYDHSFPDEDAELGRGRLLGAVTVTPEGEYIPSGEGARYEYIAPARTLDEALGAFVGSA' A
#
# COMPACT_ATOMS: atom_id res chain seq x y z
N MET A 1 5.78 -11.22 -4.42
CA MET A 1 5.08 -9.92 -4.34
C MET A 1 3.60 -10.22 -4.23
N PRO A 2 2.88 -9.53 -3.34
CA PRO A 2 1.47 -9.78 -3.03
C PRO A 2 0.53 -9.42 -4.20
N LEU A 3 -0.64 -10.06 -4.24
CA LEU A 3 -1.75 -9.64 -5.09
C LEU A 3 -2.54 -8.52 -4.40
N LEU A 4 -3.37 -7.80 -5.16
CA LEU A 4 -4.15 -6.67 -4.62
C LEU A 4 -5.20 -7.13 -3.60
N GLU A 5 -5.70 -8.36 -3.73
CA GLU A 5 -6.59 -9.01 -2.77
C GLU A 5 -5.91 -9.39 -1.45
N ASP A 6 -4.57 -9.50 -1.45
CA ASP A 6 -3.77 -9.84 -0.28
C ASP A 6 -3.33 -8.60 0.53
N LEU A 7 -3.81 -7.42 0.14
CA LEU A 7 -3.52 -6.17 0.84
C LEU A 7 -4.63 -5.81 1.82
N THR A 8 -4.22 -5.36 3.00
CA THR A 8 -5.11 -4.72 3.97
C THR A 8 -4.71 -3.26 4.09
N VAL A 9 -5.70 -2.38 3.98
CA VAL A 9 -5.51 -0.93 4.05
C VAL A 9 -6.21 -0.38 5.28
N TYR A 10 -5.48 0.38 6.09
CA TYR A 10 -6.04 1.10 7.23
C TYR A 10 -6.01 2.60 6.95
N GLU A 11 -7.17 3.24 7.03
CA GLU A 11 -7.31 4.69 6.86
C GLU A 11 -7.09 5.42 8.19
N ASP A 12 -6.21 6.42 8.15
CA ASP A 12 -5.94 7.38 9.21
C ASP A 12 -5.89 8.80 8.60
N GLY A 13 -7.07 9.42 8.46
CA GLY A 13 -7.19 10.77 7.92
C GLY A 13 -6.79 10.86 6.44
N ASP A 14 -5.69 11.56 6.15
CA ASP A 14 -5.10 11.69 4.82
C ASP A 14 -4.11 10.57 4.48
N ARG A 15 -3.94 9.57 5.35
CA ARG A 15 -2.98 8.49 5.20
C ARG A 15 -3.67 7.12 5.18
N TYR A 16 -3.20 6.26 4.31
CA TYR A 16 -3.63 4.87 4.18
C TYR A 16 -2.44 3.94 4.38
N ASP A 17 -2.35 3.27 5.52
CA ASP A 17 -1.28 2.28 5.77
C ASP A 17 -1.60 0.97 5.06
N VAL A 18 -0.64 0.43 4.32
CA VAL A 18 -0.79 -0.75 3.47
C VAL A 18 -0.01 -1.92 4.06
N TYR A 19 -0.70 -3.02 4.32
CA TYR A 19 -0.14 -4.23 4.90
C TYR A 19 -0.32 -5.42 3.96
N ASP A 20 0.69 -6.29 3.91
CA ASP A 20 0.68 -7.58 3.23
C ASP A 20 0.30 -8.69 4.22
N HIS A 21 -0.78 -9.43 3.91
CA HIS A 21 -1.17 -10.62 4.67
C HIS A 21 -0.93 -11.94 3.91
N SER A 22 -0.28 -11.90 2.75
CA SER A 22 0.07 -13.09 1.95
C SER A 22 0.89 -14.11 2.72
N PHE A 23 1.66 -13.64 3.71
CA PHE A 23 2.50 -14.46 4.56
C PHE A 23 2.19 -14.15 6.03
N PRO A 24 1.88 -15.16 6.86
CA PRO A 24 1.90 -15.00 8.30
C PRO A 24 3.36 -14.82 8.73
N ASP A 25 3.84 -13.58 8.70
CA ASP A 25 5.12 -13.23 9.30
C ASP A 25 5.02 -13.49 10.80
N GLU A 26 5.89 -14.34 11.36
CA GLU A 26 5.88 -14.68 12.78
C GLU A 26 6.19 -13.44 13.67
N ASP A 27 6.80 -12.41 13.08
CA ASP A 27 7.12 -11.12 13.70
C ASP A 27 6.07 -10.02 13.41
N ALA A 28 5.03 -10.29 12.61
CA ALA A 28 3.97 -9.31 12.36
C ALA A 28 3.09 -9.14 13.60
N GLU A 29 2.66 -7.90 13.89
CA GLU A 29 1.62 -7.67 14.90
C GLU A 29 0.40 -8.54 14.57
N LEU A 30 0.02 -9.40 15.52
CA LEU A 30 -1.07 -10.37 15.38
C LEU A 30 -2.32 -9.69 14.81
N GLY A 31 -2.62 -10.01 13.56
CA GLY A 31 -3.82 -9.56 12.84
C GLY A 31 -3.64 -8.43 11.82
N ARG A 32 -2.45 -7.80 11.71
CA ARG A 32 -2.22 -6.74 10.69
C ARG A 32 -1.35 -7.17 9.50
N GLY A 33 -0.54 -8.22 9.63
CA GLY A 33 0.41 -8.62 8.58
C GLY A 33 1.64 -7.72 8.53
N ARG A 34 2.41 -7.80 7.44
CA ARG A 34 3.65 -7.03 7.27
C ARG A 34 3.34 -5.64 6.70
N LEU A 35 3.78 -4.57 7.38
CA LEU A 35 3.67 -3.21 6.85
C LEU A 35 4.54 -3.07 5.60
N LEU A 36 3.92 -2.73 4.46
CA LEU A 36 4.62 -2.43 3.22
C LEU A 36 4.93 -0.94 3.10
N GLY A 37 4.05 -0.09 3.60
CA GLY A 37 4.17 1.35 3.48
C GLY A 37 2.85 2.04 3.64
N ALA A 38 2.68 3.18 2.99
CA ALA A 38 1.43 3.93 3.01
C ALA A 38 1.20 4.76 1.76
N VAL A 39 -0.06 5.07 1.51
CA VAL A 39 -0.52 6.04 0.51
C VAL A 39 -0.98 7.29 1.24
N THR A 40 -0.48 8.47 0.86
CA THR A 40 -0.92 9.76 1.42
C THR A 40 -1.72 10.54 0.38
N VAL A 41 -2.83 11.15 0.78
CA VAL A 41 -3.66 11.99 -0.09
C VAL A 41 -3.18 13.42 -0.02
N THR A 42 -2.83 14.00 -1.17
CA THR A 42 -2.48 15.41 -1.24
C THR A 42 -3.72 16.29 -1.11
N PRO A 43 -3.57 17.57 -0.73
CA PRO A 43 -4.67 18.54 -0.77
C PRO A 43 -5.31 18.69 -2.16
N GLU A 44 -4.60 18.33 -3.23
CA GLU A 44 -5.08 18.34 -4.62
C GLU A 44 -5.86 17.06 -4.99
N GLY A 45 -5.96 16.09 -4.07
CA GLY A 45 -6.69 14.83 -4.25
C GLY A 45 -5.87 13.74 -4.96
N GLU A 46 -4.55 13.82 -4.94
CA GLU A 46 -3.65 12.81 -5.53
C GLU A 46 -3.19 11.81 -4.46
N TYR A 47 -3.10 10.54 -4.84
CA TYR A 47 -2.70 9.46 -3.93
C TYR A 47 -1.21 9.15 -4.13
N ILE A 48 -0.38 9.41 -3.12
CA ILE A 48 1.07 9.25 -3.20
C ILE A 48 1.50 8.03 -2.38
N PRO A 49 1.88 6.91 -3.03
CA PRO A 49 2.45 5.75 -2.35
C PRO A 49 3.87 6.03 -1.85
N SER A 50 4.22 5.46 -0.70
CA SER A 50 5.52 5.59 -0.03
C SER A 50 5.81 4.36 0.85
N GLY A 51 7.07 4.04 1.10
CA GLY A 51 7.48 2.92 1.98
C GLY A 51 8.27 1.82 1.28
N GLU A 52 8.69 0.81 2.04
CA GLU A 52 9.60 -0.26 1.56
C GLU A 52 8.99 -1.15 0.47
N GLY A 53 7.67 -1.34 0.49
CA GLY A 53 6.94 -2.11 -0.52
C GLY A 53 6.54 -1.30 -1.75
N ALA A 54 6.67 0.02 -1.73
CA ALA A 54 6.33 0.87 -2.87
C ALA A 54 7.44 0.80 -3.94
N ARG A 55 7.07 0.47 -5.17
CA ARG A 55 8.00 0.45 -6.31
C ARG A 55 8.45 1.86 -6.67
N TYR A 56 9.76 2.11 -6.60
CA TYR A 56 10.39 3.38 -7.02
C TYR A 56 10.14 3.74 -8.49
N GLU A 57 9.83 2.77 -9.36
CA GLU A 57 9.52 2.98 -10.78
C GLU A 57 8.03 3.31 -11.05
N TYR A 58 7.20 3.43 -10.02
CA TYR A 58 5.80 3.84 -10.22
C TYR A 58 5.73 5.33 -10.60
N ILE A 59 5.59 5.63 -11.90
CA ILE A 59 5.57 6.98 -12.47
C ILE A 59 4.14 7.34 -12.97
N ALA A 60 3.10 6.97 -12.23
CA ALA A 60 1.73 7.37 -12.56
C ALA A 60 1.16 8.26 -11.45
N PRO A 61 0.56 9.43 -11.76
CA PRO A 61 -0.20 10.18 -10.77
C PRO A 61 -1.48 9.40 -10.45
N ALA A 62 -1.51 8.70 -9.31
CA ALA A 62 -2.69 7.95 -8.90
C ALA A 62 -3.81 8.90 -8.49
N ARG A 63 -4.98 8.70 -9.10
CA ARG A 63 -6.21 9.46 -8.85
C ARG A 63 -7.17 8.69 -7.95
N THR A 64 -6.90 7.41 -7.72
CA THR A 64 -7.67 6.54 -6.83
C THR A 64 -6.73 5.75 -5.91
N LEU A 65 -7.29 5.25 -4.81
CA LEU A 65 -6.56 4.38 -3.89
C LEU A 65 -6.10 3.09 -4.59
N ASP A 66 -6.95 2.47 -5.42
CA ASP A 66 -6.60 1.24 -6.17
C ASP A 66 -5.41 1.45 -7.12
N GLU A 67 -5.37 2.60 -7.81
CA GLU A 67 -4.22 2.95 -8.66
C GLU A 67 -2.94 3.07 -7.84
N ALA A 68 -3.00 3.71 -6.67
CA ALA A 68 -1.86 3.86 -5.77
C ALA A 68 -1.42 2.54 -5.14
N LEU A 69 -2.35 1.64 -4.82
CA LEU A 69 -2.06 0.27 -4.36
C LEU A 69 -1.30 -0.53 -5.42
N GLY A 70 -1.46 -0.17 -6.70
CA GLY A 70 -0.63 -0.64 -7.81
C GLY A 70 0.88 -0.56 -7.56
N ALA A 71 1.35 0.41 -6.76
CA ALA A 71 2.76 0.55 -6.42
C ALA A 71 3.28 -0.55 -5.48
N PHE A 72 2.38 -1.22 -4.74
CA PHE A 72 2.71 -2.25 -3.74
C PHE A 72 2.51 -3.69 -4.25
N VAL A 73 1.85 -3.84 -5.41
CA VAL A 73 1.60 -5.16 -6.01
C VAL A 73 2.56 -5.44 -7.16
N GLY A 74 2.91 -6.72 -7.32
CA GLY A 74 3.65 -7.18 -8.48
C GLY A 74 2.73 -7.24 -9.69
N SER A 75 2.95 -6.38 -10.69
CA SER A 75 2.28 -6.53 -11.99
C SER A 75 2.51 -7.96 -12.51
N ALA A 76 1.43 -8.73 -12.61
CA ALA A 76 1.43 -9.96 -13.38
C ALA A 76 1.70 -9.66 -14.86
#